data_AF-A0A6C0Q3K9-F1
#
_entry.id   AF-A0A6C0Q3K9-F1
#
_cell.length_a   1.000
_cell.length_b   1.000
_cell.length_c   1.000
_cell.angle_alpha   90.00
_cell.angle_beta   90.00
_cell.angle_gamma   90.00
#
_symmetry.space_group_name_H-M   'P 1'
#
loop_
_entity.id
_entity.type
_entity.pdbx_description
1 polymer ?
#
loop_
_entity_poly.entity_id
_entity_poly.type
_entity_poly.pdbx_seq_one_letter_code
_entity_poly.pdbx_strand_id
1 'polypeptide(L)'
;MLFLYTVLMVCCAFLLVAGVVEQRRHFTNLNRIPTRVLVNGIRGKSSITRLCAGALRGGDLITVAKTTGTAARFIHPDATEEPVYRKFGIANVVEQIGIVRRAASYNPDALVIECMAVMPALQEINQSKLIRSTIGVLCNVREDHLAEMGPTLDDVARSLSRSMPEDGICVTAEKDRFDILQEEADARNCQLIYADPETVSDEELRGFSWFTFKENVSIALKVAELLGVERETALQGMYDAPPDPGVLSVERYVTPDGKRLRFANVFAANDPESTLMNINQLLDLGAIHRPLNVVVNCRPDRVERNGQMGEIVPDLQPDQVFVIGHPAKSAIDAIPAQWRSRAVDLGGDKRDPQEFMRELLSWLGPDSSLVAIGNIHGQGELLLEQLAELPADETPDPEQDAVPAAVTAPAPATQATPAPVPAPAPASASTAVAVPDPAGDPAATAALPVVVPDQTPRRAIEPATELVARLTARPLAQASPNPPAAAAHPRHEETLTLHRYSPYIDPYQPYPEAYEQRYQHQQPARTRGPFEPVRMPVDPADDSVPPPPSEPDPGQQSRYGRTPHPPQSPGEPR
;
A
#
# COMPACT_ATOMS: atom_id res chain seq x y z
N MET A 1 8.72 -53.97 1.24
CA MET A 1 9.57 -52.76 1.28
C MET A 1 9.88 -52.22 -0.12
N LEU A 2 10.52 -52.99 -1.03
CA LEU A 2 10.88 -52.51 -2.38
C LEU A 2 9.70 -51.91 -3.16
N PHE A 3 8.54 -52.58 -3.15
CA PHE A 3 7.32 -52.06 -3.80
C PHE A 3 6.89 -50.68 -3.30
N LEU A 4 6.87 -50.45 -1.97
CA LEU A 4 6.52 -49.15 -1.39
C LEU A 4 7.52 -48.06 -1.79
N TYR A 5 8.83 -48.38 -1.80
CA TYR A 5 9.85 -47.44 -2.27
C TYR A 5 9.67 -47.08 -3.74
N THR A 6 9.36 -48.06 -4.60
CA THR A 6 9.08 -47.80 -6.02
C THR A 6 7.85 -46.92 -6.19
N VAL A 7 6.76 -47.19 -5.47
CA VAL A 7 5.55 -46.35 -5.51
C VAL A 7 5.85 -44.93 -5.05
N LEU A 8 6.54 -44.75 -3.92
CA LEU A 8 6.94 -43.43 -3.43
C LEU A 8 7.78 -42.68 -4.46
N MET A 9 8.79 -43.34 -5.04
CA MET A 9 9.65 -42.73 -6.07
C MET A 9 8.87 -42.33 -7.32
N VAL A 10 7.91 -43.14 -7.77
CA VAL A 10 7.04 -42.81 -8.91
C VAL A 10 6.15 -41.62 -8.56
N CYS A 11 5.55 -41.58 -7.36
CA CYS A 11 4.76 -40.44 -6.91
C CYS A 11 5.60 -39.15 -6.81
N CYS A 12 6.81 -39.22 -6.25
CA CYS A 12 7.73 -38.09 -6.18
C CYS A 12 8.15 -37.62 -7.58
N ALA A 13 8.45 -38.54 -8.50
CA ALA A 13 8.79 -38.22 -9.88
C ALA A 13 7.62 -37.57 -10.62
N PHE A 14 6.40 -38.08 -10.44
CA PHE A 14 5.19 -37.49 -11.01
C PHE A 14 4.94 -36.07 -10.49
N LEU A 15 5.03 -35.85 -9.17
CA LEU A 15 4.87 -34.53 -8.56
C LEU A 15 5.96 -33.54 -9.04
N LEU A 16 7.20 -34.00 -9.15
CA LEU A 16 8.30 -33.19 -9.70
C LEU A 16 8.03 -32.77 -11.14
N VAL A 17 7.64 -33.71 -12.00
CA VAL A 17 7.31 -33.43 -13.41
C VAL A 17 6.13 -32.47 -13.51
N ALA A 18 5.08 -32.69 -12.72
CA ALA A 18 3.91 -31.81 -12.67
C ALA A 18 4.30 -30.38 -12.27
N GLY A 19 5.10 -30.22 -11.21
CA GLY A 19 5.59 -28.91 -10.76
C GLY A 19 6.48 -28.21 -11.78
N VAL A 20 7.36 -28.94 -12.47
CA VAL A 20 8.19 -28.38 -13.56
C VAL A 20 7.30 -27.91 -14.73
N VAL A 21 6.28 -28.68 -15.10
CA VAL A 21 5.35 -28.30 -16.17
C VAL A 21 4.54 -27.07 -15.79
N GLU A 22 4.03 -27.01 -14.56
CA GLU A 22 3.32 -25.83 -14.04
C GLU A 22 4.20 -24.59 -14.05
N GLN A 23 5.42 -24.69 -13.52
CA GLN A 23 6.37 -23.58 -13.48
C GLN A 23 6.72 -23.08 -14.88
N ARG A 24 6.95 -23.99 -15.85
CA ARG A 24 7.23 -23.62 -17.24
C ARG A 24 6.05 -22.92 -17.90
N ARG A 25 4.81 -23.39 -17.65
CA ARG A 25 3.59 -22.72 -18.13
C ARG A 25 3.46 -21.32 -17.54
N HIS A 26 3.70 -21.17 -16.24
CA HIS A 26 3.68 -19.87 -15.57
C HIS A 26 4.71 -18.91 -16.16
N PHE A 27 5.95 -19.35 -16.33
CA PHE A 27 7.00 -18.54 -16.96
C PHE A 27 6.69 -18.19 -18.42
N THR A 28 6.01 -19.07 -19.15
CA THR A 28 5.53 -18.76 -20.50
C THR A 28 4.51 -17.64 -20.48
N ASN A 29 3.60 -17.61 -19.49
CA ASN A 29 2.65 -16.50 -19.32
C ASN A 29 3.35 -15.19 -18.93
N LEU A 30 4.32 -15.24 -18.01
CA LEU A 30 5.14 -14.06 -17.66
C LEU A 30 5.86 -13.48 -18.87
N ASN A 31 6.47 -14.34 -19.71
CA ASN A 31 7.19 -13.90 -20.91
C ASN A 31 6.28 -13.30 -21.99
N ARG A 32 4.95 -13.49 -21.92
CA ARG A 32 3.99 -12.86 -22.83
C ARG A 32 3.64 -11.43 -22.43
N ILE A 33 3.93 -11.04 -21.19
CA ILE A 33 3.64 -9.73 -20.62
C ILE A 33 4.97 -9.01 -20.51
N PRO A 34 5.39 -8.17 -21.47
CA PRO A 34 6.75 -7.64 -21.52
C PRO A 34 7.07 -6.76 -20.31
N THR A 35 6.14 -5.89 -19.93
CA THR A 35 6.28 -4.99 -18.78
C THR A 35 5.50 -5.52 -17.59
N ARG A 36 6.16 -5.69 -16.45
CA ARG A 36 5.52 -6.15 -15.21
C ARG A 36 5.93 -5.19 -14.10
N VAL A 37 4.99 -4.38 -13.63
CA VAL A 37 5.19 -3.41 -12.55
C VAL A 37 4.74 -4.04 -11.24
N LEU A 38 5.65 -4.21 -10.27
CA LEU A 38 5.32 -4.71 -8.93
C LEU A 38 5.32 -3.55 -7.94
N VAL A 39 4.15 -3.24 -7.38
CA VAL A 39 3.96 -2.15 -6.42
C VAL A 39 3.99 -2.68 -5.00
N ASN A 40 4.93 -2.21 -4.19
CA ASN A 40 5.09 -2.61 -2.80
C ASN A 40 5.35 -1.38 -1.91
N GLY A 41 5.19 -1.54 -0.59
CA GLY A 41 5.31 -0.47 0.40
C GLY A 41 4.28 -0.61 1.52
N ILE A 42 4.34 0.26 2.51
CA ILE A 42 3.43 0.17 3.65
C ILE A 42 2.05 0.73 3.28
N ARG A 43 1.98 1.99 2.82
CA ARG A 43 0.72 2.66 2.42
C ARG A 43 0.70 3.01 0.94
N GLY A 44 -0.51 3.17 0.37
CA GLY A 44 -0.71 3.70 -0.99
C GLY A 44 -0.57 2.68 -2.14
N LYS A 45 -0.28 1.41 -1.86
CA LYS A 45 -0.04 0.39 -2.89
C LYS A 45 -1.19 0.23 -3.89
N SER A 46 -2.43 0.12 -3.42
CA SER A 46 -3.60 -0.06 -4.28
C SER A 46 -3.89 1.19 -5.12
N SER A 47 -3.76 2.39 -4.53
CA SER A 47 -3.90 3.66 -5.25
C SER A 47 -2.83 3.80 -6.33
N ILE A 48 -1.55 3.56 -6.03
CA ILE A 48 -0.46 3.62 -7.01
C ILE A 48 -0.65 2.59 -8.12
N THR A 49 -1.10 1.38 -7.79
CA THR A 49 -1.40 0.34 -8.79
C THR A 49 -2.44 0.83 -9.80
N ARG A 50 -3.50 1.50 -9.32
CA ARG A 50 -4.56 2.06 -10.16
C ARG A 50 -4.09 3.26 -10.97
N LEU A 51 -3.31 4.16 -10.37
CA LEU A 51 -2.73 5.32 -11.05
C LEU A 51 -1.77 4.89 -12.16
N CYS A 52 -0.84 3.96 -11.88
CA CYS A 52 0.03 3.39 -12.91
C CYS A 52 -0.79 2.75 -14.03
N ALA A 53 -1.81 1.95 -13.70
CA ALA A 53 -2.65 1.33 -14.72
C ALA A 53 -3.42 2.35 -15.56
N GLY A 54 -3.95 3.41 -14.91
CA GLY A 54 -4.62 4.53 -15.57
C GLY A 54 -3.70 5.29 -16.52
N ALA A 55 -2.53 5.68 -16.03
CA ALA A 55 -1.51 6.38 -16.79
C ALA A 55 -1.13 5.61 -18.07
N LEU A 56 -0.86 4.31 -17.94
CA LEU A 56 -0.47 3.47 -19.06
C LEU A 56 -1.62 3.25 -20.06
N ARG A 57 -2.85 3.06 -19.59
CA ARG A 57 -4.04 3.00 -20.47
C ARG A 57 -4.26 4.31 -21.20
N GLY A 58 -4.05 5.46 -20.56
CA GLY A 58 -4.12 6.78 -21.20
C GLY A 58 -3.15 6.89 -22.37
N GLY A 59 -1.96 6.30 -22.24
CA GLY A 59 -0.96 6.17 -23.32
C GLY A 59 -1.22 5.06 -24.33
N ASP A 60 -2.45 4.57 -24.45
CA ASP A 60 -2.88 3.49 -25.36
C ASP A 60 -2.18 2.13 -25.14
N LEU A 61 -1.56 1.89 -23.98
CA LEU A 61 -0.99 0.59 -23.63
C LEU A 61 -2.06 -0.35 -23.09
N ILE A 62 -2.11 -1.58 -23.63
CA ILE A 62 -3.00 -2.62 -23.13
C ILE A 62 -2.50 -3.03 -21.74
N THR A 63 -3.16 -2.52 -20.70
CA THR A 63 -2.70 -2.66 -19.32
C THR A 63 -3.72 -3.41 -18.48
N VAL A 64 -3.27 -4.51 -17.87
CA VAL A 64 -4.05 -5.24 -16.86
C VAL A 64 -3.52 -4.85 -15.48
N ALA A 65 -4.39 -4.76 -14.48
CA ALA A 65 -3.93 -4.52 -13.12
C ALA A 65 -4.62 -5.40 -12.07
N LYS A 66 -3.99 -5.50 -10.90
CA LYS A 66 -4.55 -6.24 -9.76
C LYS A 66 -4.16 -5.60 -8.43
N THR A 67 -5.16 -5.29 -7.60
CA THR A 67 -4.99 -4.78 -6.23
C THR A 67 -5.18 -5.90 -5.20
N THR A 68 -4.59 -5.75 -4.01
CA THR A 68 -4.55 -6.80 -2.98
C THR A 68 -5.26 -6.48 -1.67
N GLY A 69 -5.74 -5.25 -1.50
CA GLY A 69 -6.42 -4.75 -0.30
C GLY A 69 -7.71 -5.49 0.09
N THR A 70 -8.46 -4.90 1.02
CA THR A 70 -9.70 -5.48 1.61
C THR A 70 -10.71 -5.88 0.53
N ALA A 71 -10.82 -5.10 -0.55
CA ALA A 71 -11.56 -5.45 -1.76
C ALA A 71 -10.59 -5.71 -2.91
N ALA A 72 -9.97 -6.89 -2.96
CA ALA A 72 -9.06 -7.25 -4.06
C ALA A 72 -9.78 -7.25 -5.41
N ARG A 73 -9.23 -6.53 -6.40
CA ARG A 73 -9.81 -6.38 -7.74
C ARG A 73 -8.85 -6.84 -8.80
N PHE A 74 -9.39 -7.50 -9.82
CA PHE A 74 -8.75 -7.63 -11.12
C PHE A 74 -9.33 -6.54 -12.02
N ILE A 75 -8.45 -5.75 -12.62
CA ILE A 75 -8.78 -4.59 -13.43
C ILE A 75 -8.43 -4.94 -14.88
N HIS A 76 -9.44 -4.93 -15.72
CA HIS A 76 -9.36 -5.26 -17.14
C HIS A 76 -8.71 -4.13 -17.97
N PRO A 77 -8.29 -4.40 -19.21
CA PRO A 77 -7.72 -3.38 -20.09
C PRO A 77 -8.64 -2.19 -20.36
N ASP A 78 -9.95 -2.38 -20.27
CA ASP A 78 -10.99 -1.34 -20.42
C ASP A 78 -11.34 -0.65 -19.08
N ALA A 79 -10.53 -0.84 -18.04
CA ALA A 79 -10.74 -0.36 -16.67
C ALA A 79 -11.93 -0.97 -15.92
N THR A 80 -12.68 -1.91 -16.51
CA THR A 80 -13.72 -2.63 -15.76
C THR A 80 -13.11 -3.52 -14.69
N GLU A 81 -13.84 -3.78 -13.62
CA GLU A 81 -13.32 -4.51 -12.46
C GLU A 81 -14.20 -5.66 -12.02
N GLU A 82 -13.54 -6.72 -11.56
CA GLU A 82 -14.19 -7.84 -10.90
C GLU A 82 -13.51 -8.15 -9.57
N PRO A 83 -14.26 -8.65 -8.56
CA PRO A 83 -13.68 -9.13 -7.33
C PRO A 83 -12.76 -10.35 -7.57
N VAL A 84 -11.59 -10.37 -6.93
CA VAL A 84 -10.76 -11.57 -6.84
C VAL A 84 -11.23 -12.41 -5.65
N TYR A 85 -11.98 -13.48 -5.93
CA TYR A 85 -12.51 -14.37 -4.91
C TYR A 85 -11.41 -15.23 -4.26
N ARG A 86 -11.27 -15.11 -2.95
CA ARG A 86 -10.30 -15.88 -2.15
C ARG A 86 -10.98 -17.06 -1.45
N LYS A 87 -10.37 -18.24 -1.55
CA LYS A 87 -10.84 -19.42 -0.82
C LYS A 87 -10.71 -19.16 0.69
N PHE A 88 -11.81 -19.27 1.43
CA PHE A 88 -11.90 -18.94 2.87
C PHE A 88 -11.58 -17.47 3.22
N GLY A 89 -11.57 -16.55 2.25
CA GLY A 89 -11.22 -15.14 2.50
C GLY A 89 -9.73 -14.88 2.78
N ILE A 90 -8.87 -15.89 2.68
CA ILE A 90 -7.44 -15.79 3.02
C ILE A 90 -6.64 -15.39 1.77
N ALA A 91 -5.85 -14.31 1.87
CA ALA A 91 -4.91 -13.92 0.83
C ALA A 91 -3.75 -14.92 0.77
N ASN A 92 -3.37 -15.34 -0.44
CA ASN A 92 -2.27 -16.26 -0.65
C ASN A 92 -1.50 -15.88 -1.90
N VAL A 93 -0.18 -15.76 -1.80
CA VAL A 93 0.72 -15.43 -2.93
C VAL A 93 0.54 -16.37 -4.13
N VAL A 94 0.10 -17.60 -3.92
CA VAL A 94 -0.19 -18.57 -5.01
C VAL A 94 -1.30 -18.07 -5.94
N GLU A 95 -2.21 -17.19 -5.49
CA GLU A 95 -3.26 -16.60 -6.34
C GLU A 95 -2.66 -15.86 -7.55
N GLN A 96 -1.44 -15.33 -7.41
CA GLN A 96 -0.74 -14.60 -8.47
C GLN A 96 -0.50 -15.44 -9.74
N ILE A 97 -0.36 -16.76 -9.60
CA ILE A 97 -0.22 -17.67 -10.76
C ILE A 97 -1.47 -17.60 -11.64
N GLY A 98 -2.65 -17.61 -11.02
CA GLY A 98 -3.94 -17.48 -11.70
C GLY A 98 -4.12 -16.11 -12.34
N ILE A 99 -3.75 -15.04 -11.62
CA ILE A 99 -3.81 -13.66 -12.10
C ILE A 99 -2.92 -13.47 -13.33
N VAL A 100 -1.65 -13.89 -13.28
CA VAL A 100 -0.73 -13.80 -14.42
C VAL A 100 -1.23 -14.59 -15.62
N ARG A 101 -1.75 -15.80 -15.40
CA ARG A 101 -2.33 -16.61 -16.49
C ARG A 101 -3.51 -15.89 -17.16
N ARG A 102 -4.38 -15.26 -16.36
CA ARG A 102 -5.51 -14.48 -16.86
C ARG A 102 -5.06 -13.20 -17.56
N ALA A 103 -4.13 -12.45 -16.96
CA ALA A 103 -3.57 -11.25 -17.58
C ALA A 103 -2.96 -11.57 -18.95
N ALA A 104 -2.17 -12.65 -19.05
CA ALA A 104 -1.54 -13.06 -20.29
C ALA A 104 -2.52 -13.39 -21.43
N SER A 105 -3.79 -13.73 -21.16
CA SER A 105 -4.77 -13.96 -22.25
C SER A 105 -5.20 -12.69 -22.97
N TYR A 106 -4.98 -11.51 -22.36
CA TYR A 106 -5.22 -10.22 -23.00
C TYR A 106 -4.05 -9.78 -23.89
N ASN A 107 -2.94 -10.51 -23.92
CA ASN A 107 -1.66 -10.11 -24.52
C ASN A 107 -1.26 -8.66 -24.18
N PRO A 108 -1.27 -8.29 -22.88
CA PRO A 108 -1.07 -6.92 -22.47
C PRO A 108 0.36 -6.45 -22.72
N ASP A 109 0.52 -5.16 -22.93
CA ASP A 109 1.81 -4.48 -22.92
C ASP A 109 2.35 -4.38 -21.48
N ALA A 110 1.46 -4.17 -20.50
CA ALA A 110 1.82 -4.06 -19.10
C ALA A 110 0.89 -4.83 -18.15
N LEU A 111 1.47 -5.41 -17.11
CA LEU A 111 0.76 -5.85 -15.91
C LEU A 111 1.22 -5.00 -14.73
N VAL A 112 0.31 -4.28 -14.08
CA VAL A 112 0.57 -3.56 -12.82
C VAL A 112 -0.03 -4.33 -11.66
N ILE A 113 0.79 -4.77 -10.72
CA ILE A 113 0.32 -5.65 -9.65
C ILE A 113 0.86 -5.24 -8.30
N GLU A 114 -0.04 -5.25 -7.32
CA GLU A 114 0.31 -5.00 -5.94
C GLU A 114 0.95 -6.23 -5.28
N CYS A 115 1.96 -5.98 -4.44
CA CYS A 115 2.56 -6.96 -3.55
C CYS A 115 1.69 -7.13 -2.30
N MET A 116 1.25 -8.38 -2.05
CA MET A 116 0.49 -8.75 -0.85
C MET A 116 1.35 -9.30 0.29
N ALA A 117 2.64 -9.54 0.03
CA ALA A 117 3.51 -10.28 0.94
C ALA A 117 4.09 -9.34 2.00
N VAL A 118 3.85 -9.68 3.27
CA VAL A 118 4.45 -8.97 4.41
C VAL A 118 5.83 -9.55 4.72
N MET A 119 5.94 -10.88 4.82
CA MET A 119 7.19 -11.54 5.18
C MET A 119 8.27 -11.38 4.09
N PRO A 120 9.53 -11.03 4.44
CA PRO A 120 10.61 -10.83 3.48
C PRO A 120 10.80 -11.99 2.49
N ALA A 121 10.75 -13.24 2.97
CA ALA A 121 10.90 -14.43 2.13
C ALA A 121 9.76 -14.58 1.11
N LEU A 122 8.53 -14.19 1.47
CA LEU A 122 7.40 -14.22 0.55
C LEU A 122 7.48 -13.08 -0.48
N GLN A 123 8.00 -11.91 -0.08
CA GLN A 123 8.27 -10.82 -1.02
C GLN A 123 9.30 -11.23 -2.07
N GLU A 124 10.38 -11.90 -1.63
CA GLU A 124 11.43 -12.41 -2.52
C GLU A 124 10.90 -13.48 -3.48
N ILE A 125 10.07 -14.42 -3.01
CA ILE A 125 9.43 -15.42 -3.88
C ILE A 125 8.47 -14.74 -4.86
N ASN A 126 7.71 -13.74 -4.40
CA ASN A 126 6.79 -13.00 -5.25
C ASN A 126 7.55 -12.31 -6.39
N GLN A 127 8.68 -11.68 -6.10
CA GLN A 127 9.51 -11.03 -7.10
C GLN A 127 10.27 -12.02 -7.99
N SER A 128 11.07 -12.92 -7.42
CA SER A 128 11.97 -13.80 -8.19
C SER A 128 11.25 -14.89 -9.00
N LYS A 129 10.03 -15.29 -8.59
CA LYS A 129 9.34 -16.45 -9.17
C LYS A 129 7.92 -16.16 -9.66
N LEU A 130 7.11 -15.43 -8.90
CA LEU A 130 5.69 -15.29 -9.22
C LEU A 130 5.42 -14.17 -10.23
N ILE A 131 6.07 -13.01 -10.09
CA ILE A 131 5.83 -11.82 -10.90
C ILE A 131 7.01 -11.47 -11.80
N ARG A 132 8.25 -11.64 -11.34
CA ARG A 132 9.47 -11.28 -12.08
C ARG A 132 9.35 -9.88 -12.70
N SER A 133 9.08 -8.88 -11.86
CA SER A 133 8.85 -7.52 -12.32
C SER A 133 10.03 -6.99 -13.13
N THR A 134 9.75 -6.20 -14.15
CA THR A 134 10.76 -5.40 -14.87
C THR A 134 10.96 -4.05 -14.18
N ILE A 135 9.89 -3.54 -13.56
CA ILE A 135 9.87 -2.30 -12.79
C ILE A 135 9.29 -2.62 -11.41
N GLY A 136 10.08 -2.44 -10.35
CA GLY A 136 9.60 -2.42 -8.98
C GLY A 136 9.18 -1.01 -8.58
N VAL A 137 8.21 -0.90 -7.68
CA VAL A 137 7.82 0.36 -7.06
C VAL A 137 7.82 0.18 -5.55
N LEU A 138 8.53 1.06 -4.83
CA LEU A 138 8.52 1.14 -3.37
C LEU A 138 7.87 2.46 -2.96
N CYS A 139 6.65 2.39 -2.43
CA CYS A 139 5.81 3.57 -2.19
C CYS A 139 6.33 4.45 -1.05
N ASN A 140 6.59 3.83 0.11
CA ASN A 140 7.07 4.47 1.35
C ASN A 140 7.49 3.41 2.36
N VAL A 141 8.31 3.84 3.32
CA VAL A 141 8.73 3.06 4.49
C VAL A 141 8.08 3.68 5.74
N ARG A 142 7.26 2.90 6.45
CA ARG A 142 6.54 3.34 7.66
C ARG A 142 6.51 2.22 8.71
N GLU A 143 6.21 2.58 9.95
CA GLU A 143 6.05 1.60 11.02
C GLU A 143 4.77 0.79 10.81
N ASP A 144 4.94 -0.46 10.40
CA ASP A 144 3.88 -1.47 10.31
C ASP A 144 4.54 -2.85 10.27
N HIS A 145 3.85 -3.88 10.77
CA HIS A 145 4.34 -5.27 10.73
C HIS A 145 5.79 -5.48 11.21
N LEU A 146 6.23 -4.75 12.25
CA LEU A 146 7.61 -4.80 12.76
C LEU A 146 8.00 -6.20 13.27
N ALA A 147 7.03 -7.00 13.72
CA ALA A 147 7.28 -8.38 14.13
C ALA A 147 7.74 -9.27 12.95
N GLU A 148 7.23 -9.00 11.75
CA GLU A 148 7.54 -9.74 10.54
C GLU A 148 8.68 -9.12 9.71
N MET A 149 8.76 -7.80 9.67
CA MET A 149 9.70 -7.05 8.83
C MET A 149 10.99 -6.64 9.54
N GLY A 150 10.98 -6.68 10.87
CA GLY A 150 12.10 -6.28 11.73
C GLY A 150 11.76 -5.05 12.57
N PRO A 151 12.51 -4.84 13.67
CA PRO A 151 12.13 -3.90 14.72
C PRO A 151 12.27 -2.42 14.36
N THR A 152 13.01 -2.07 13.31
CA THR A 152 13.28 -0.67 12.93
C THR A 152 12.76 -0.34 11.53
N LEU A 153 12.58 0.95 11.24
CA LEU A 153 12.24 1.42 9.89
C LEU A 153 13.29 1.04 8.84
N ASP A 154 14.55 0.96 9.23
CA ASP A 154 15.65 0.52 8.36
C ASP A 154 15.47 -0.98 8.00
N ASP A 155 15.04 -1.80 8.96
CA ASP A 155 14.69 -3.20 8.70
C ASP A 155 13.48 -3.30 7.76
N VAL A 156 12.46 -2.46 7.95
CA VAL A 156 11.30 -2.37 7.04
C VAL A 156 11.76 -2.00 5.63
N ALA A 157 12.66 -1.03 5.46
CA ALA A 157 13.21 -0.65 4.16
C ALA A 157 13.94 -1.83 3.49
N ARG A 158 14.80 -2.55 4.22
CA ARG A 158 15.51 -3.74 3.71
C ARG A 158 14.56 -4.90 3.40
N SER A 159 13.53 -5.08 4.20
CA SER A 159 12.45 -6.06 3.98
C SER A 159 11.72 -5.77 2.68
N LEU A 160 11.23 -4.54 2.48
CA LEU A 160 10.54 -4.12 1.27
C LEU A 160 11.41 -4.24 0.02
N SER A 161 12.72 -3.98 0.16
CA SER A 161 13.70 -4.10 -0.93
C SER A 161 13.85 -5.52 -1.47
N ARG A 162 13.36 -6.55 -0.76
CA ARG A 162 13.27 -7.94 -1.28
C ARG A 162 12.34 -8.08 -2.48
N SER A 163 11.49 -7.08 -2.73
CA SER A 163 10.64 -7.01 -3.92
C SER A 163 11.28 -6.29 -5.11
N MET A 164 12.48 -5.71 -4.96
CA MET A 164 13.19 -5.07 -6.07
C MET A 164 13.59 -6.08 -7.15
N PRO A 165 13.47 -5.74 -8.44
CA PRO A 165 13.96 -6.58 -9.52
C PRO A 165 15.48 -6.63 -9.58
N GLU A 166 16.01 -7.82 -9.88
CA GLU A 166 17.40 -7.98 -10.32
C GLU A 166 17.56 -7.49 -11.76
N ASP A 167 18.64 -6.77 -12.04
CA ASP A 167 18.93 -6.16 -13.35
C ASP A 167 17.78 -5.26 -13.88
N GLY A 168 16.93 -4.76 -12.98
CA GLY A 168 15.71 -4.02 -13.31
C GLY A 168 15.75 -2.56 -12.87
N ILE A 169 14.57 -1.95 -12.81
CA ILE A 169 14.41 -0.58 -12.31
C ILE A 169 13.51 -0.60 -11.08
N CYS A 170 13.81 0.25 -10.10
CA CYS A 170 12.93 0.50 -8.96
C CYS A 170 12.61 2.00 -8.88
N VAL A 171 11.34 2.35 -8.77
CA VAL A 171 10.87 3.73 -8.57
C VAL A 171 10.41 3.92 -7.13
N THR A 172 10.76 5.04 -6.50
CA THR A 172 10.33 5.37 -5.15
C THR A 172 10.16 6.87 -4.93
N ALA A 173 9.22 7.25 -4.07
CA ALA A 173 9.13 8.61 -3.52
C ALA A 173 9.68 8.70 -2.08
N GLU A 174 10.19 7.59 -1.53
CA GLU A 174 10.76 7.54 -0.18
C GLU A 174 12.05 8.37 -0.12
N LYS A 175 12.04 9.39 0.74
CA LYS A 175 13.16 10.33 0.88
C LYS A 175 14.05 10.00 2.05
N ASP A 176 13.47 9.66 3.20
CA ASP A 176 14.24 9.55 4.44
C ASP A 176 15.18 8.34 4.42
N ARG A 177 14.73 7.23 3.82
CA ARG A 177 15.47 5.95 3.77
C ARG A 177 16.05 5.68 2.39
N PHE A 178 16.14 6.71 1.54
CA PHE A 178 16.61 6.58 0.17
C PHE A 178 17.99 5.91 0.10
N ASP A 179 18.91 6.25 1.00
CA ASP A 179 20.26 5.68 1.03
C ASP A 179 20.25 4.15 1.23
N ILE A 180 19.38 3.64 2.11
CA ILE A 180 19.22 2.20 2.35
C ILE A 180 18.62 1.51 1.12
N LEU A 181 17.61 2.14 0.51
CA LEU A 181 17.04 1.61 -0.74
C LEU A 181 18.09 1.59 -1.85
N GLN A 182 18.97 2.60 -1.93
CA GLN A 182 20.03 2.67 -2.91
C GLN A 182 21.07 1.56 -2.70
N GLU A 183 21.48 1.30 -1.45
CA GLU A 183 22.37 0.16 -1.13
C GLU A 183 21.78 -1.17 -1.59
N GLU A 184 20.50 -1.41 -1.30
CA GLU A 184 19.81 -2.65 -1.67
C GLU A 184 19.60 -2.76 -3.19
N ALA A 185 19.35 -1.65 -3.87
CA ALA A 185 19.23 -1.59 -5.33
C ALA A 185 20.58 -1.91 -6.01
N ASP A 186 21.66 -1.29 -5.56
CA ASP A 186 23.02 -1.52 -6.06
C ASP A 186 23.42 -3.00 -5.91
N ALA A 187 23.09 -3.62 -4.77
CA ALA A 187 23.35 -5.04 -4.52
C ALA A 187 22.64 -6.00 -5.49
N ARG A 188 21.56 -5.54 -6.15
CA ARG A 188 20.76 -6.31 -7.13
C ARG A 188 21.00 -5.88 -8.57
N ASN A 189 21.97 -4.98 -8.80
CA ASN A 189 22.15 -4.28 -10.08
C ASN A 189 20.83 -3.65 -10.58
N CYS A 190 20.04 -3.12 -9.64
CA CYS A 190 18.77 -2.47 -9.88
C CYS A 190 18.98 -0.96 -9.94
N GLN A 191 18.44 -0.30 -10.97
CA GLN A 191 18.49 1.16 -11.04
C GLN A 191 17.38 1.76 -10.16
N LEU A 192 17.75 2.41 -9.06
CA LEU A 192 16.81 3.17 -8.23
C LEU A 192 16.57 4.56 -8.82
N ILE A 193 15.30 4.95 -8.94
CA ILE A 193 14.86 6.24 -9.46
C ILE A 193 13.97 6.92 -8.42
N TYR A 194 14.37 8.11 -8.01
CA TYR A 194 13.55 8.96 -7.15
C TYR A 194 12.46 9.67 -7.96
N ALA A 195 11.21 9.54 -7.51
CA ALA A 195 10.04 10.21 -8.06
C ALA A 195 9.67 11.41 -7.18
N ASP A 196 10.21 12.57 -7.54
CA ASP A 196 10.07 13.81 -6.76
C ASP A 196 8.61 14.29 -6.71
N PRO A 197 7.95 14.29 -5.53
CA PRO A 197 6.58 14.76 -5.36
C PRO A 197 6.40 16.24 -5.70
N GLU A 198 7.44 17.06 -5.57
CA GLU A 198 7.38 18.50 -5.88
C GLU A 198 7.18 18.78 -7.37
N THR A 199 7.40 17.77 -8.22
CA THR A 199 7.08 17.87 -9.66
C THR A 199 5.59 17.78 -9.95
N VAL A 200 4.75 17.48 -8.96
CA VAL A 200 3.29 17.43 -9.06
C VAL A 200 2.70 18.70 -8.46
N SER A 201 1.98 19.46 -9.28
CA SER A 201 1.33 20.69 -8.83
C SER A 201 0.01 20.42 -8.11
N ASP A 202 -0.45 21.37 -7.30
CA ASP A 202 -1.77 21.28 -6.66
C ASP A 202 -2.91 21.39 -7.67
N GLU A 203 -2.67 21.98 -8.84
CA GLU A 203 -3.60 21.99 -9.98
C GLU A 203 -3.75 20.59 -10.59
N GLU A 204 -2.63 19.87 -10.78
CA GLU A 204 -2.66 18.50 -11.25
C GLU A 204 -3.35 17.56 -10.24
N LEU A 205 -3.27 17.83 -8.94
CA LEU A 205 -4.02 17.09 -7.93
C LEU A 205 -5.53 17.36 -7.97
N ARG A 206 -5.95 18.59 -8.31
CA ARG A 206 -7.38 18.95 -8.40
C ARG A 206 -8.12 18.25 -9.53
N GLY A 207 -7.42 17.72 -10.53
CA GLY A 207 -8.03 16.93 -11.60
C GLY A 207 -8.59 15.57 -11.15
N PHE A 208 -8.22 15.08 -9.96
CA PHE A 208 -8.75 13.83 -9.42
C PHE A 208 -10.11 14.04 -8.74
N SER A 209 -11.10 13.21 -9.06
CA SER A 209 -12.41 13.22 -8.37
C SER A 209 -12.37 12.51 -6.99
N TRP A 210 -11.19 12.04 -6.59
CA TRP A 210 -10.92 11.46 -5.28
C TRP A 210 -9.59 11.98 -4.75
N PHE A 211 -9.43 11.86 -3.44
CA PHE A 211 -8.22 12.31 -2.80
C PHE A 211 -7.03 11.37 -3.08
N THR A 212 -5.89 11.96 -3.46
CA THR A 212 -4.62 11.25 -3.69
C THR A 212 -3.43 12.11 -3.24
N PHE A 213 -2.25 11.51 -3.16
CA PHE A 213 -1.02 12.14 -2.69
C PHE A 213 -0.05 12.43 -3.85
N LYS A 214 0.72 13.52 -3.76
CA LYS A 214 1.74 13.87 -4.77
C LYS A 214 2.74 12.75 -4.98
N GLU A 215 3.13 12.07 -3.91
CA GLU A 215 4.02 10.90 -3.92
C GLU A 215 3.47 9.78 -4.78
N ASN A 216 2.16 9.51 -4.70
CA ASN A 216 1.53 8.45 -5.49
C ASN A 216 1.49 8.82 -6.98
N VAL A 217 1.19 10.09 -7.27
CA VAL A 217 1.09 10.62 -8.64
C VAL A 217 2.47 10.72 -9.28
N SER A 218 3.49 11.19 -8.55
CA SER A 218 4.87 11.31 -9.06
C SER A 218 5.44 9.93 -9.42
N ILE A 219 5.17 8.91 -8.61
CA ILE A 219 5.54 7.51 -8.91
C ILE A 219 4.86 7.04 -10.20
N ALA A 220 3.55 7.23 -10.32
CA ALA A 220 2.80 6.78 -11.50
C ALA A 220 3.26 7.50 -12.77
N LEU A 221 3.52 8.80 -12.70
CA LEU A 221 4.09 9.60 -13.80
C LEU A 221 5.47 9.11 -14.20
N LYS A 222 6.34 8.79 -13.22
CA LYS A 222 7.68 8.28 -13.52
C LYS A 222 7.62 6.89 -14.18
N VAL A 223 6.71 6.02 -13.74
CA VAL A 223 6.46 4.72 -14.39
C VAL A 223 5.94 4.90 -15.82
N ALA A 224 5.05 5.87 -16.05
CA ALA A 224 4.51 6.19 -17.37
C ALA A 224 5.59 6.72 -18.32
N GLU A 225 6.44 7.64 -17.84
CA GLU A 225 7.60 8.19 -18.56
C GLU A 225 8.58 7.08 -18.98
N LEU A 226 8.89 6.16 -18.07
CA LEU A 226 9.75 5.01 -18.34
C LEU A 226 9.22 4.12 -19.48
N LEU A 227 7.90 4.11 -19.69
CA LEU A 227 7.21 3.33 -20.71
C LEU A 227 6.83 4.18 -21.94
N GLY A 228 7.34 5.41 -22.03
CA GLY A 228 7.16 6.28 -23.19
C GLY A 228 5.80 6.96 -23.27
N VAL A 229 5.03 6.98 -22.18
CA VAL A 229 3.76 7.71 -22.12
C VAL A 229 4.03 9.17 -21.78
N GLU A 230 3.45 10.07 -22.55
CA GLU A 230 3.55 11.52 -22.36
C GLU A 230 2.80 11.95 -21.08
N ARG A 231 3.29 13.00 -20.40
CA ARG A 231 2.82 13.41 -19.07
C ARG A 231 1.34 13.78 -19.04
N GLU A 232 0.89 14.65 -19.94
CA GLU A 232 -0.51 15.10 -20.00
C GLU A 232 -1.45 13.92 -20.26
N THR A 233 -1.04 13.03 -21.17
CA THR A 233 -1.75 11.79 -21.51
C THR A 233 -1.82 10.83 -20.31
N ALA A 234 -0.71 10.70 -19.57
CA ALA A 234 -0.65 9.92 -18.34
C ALA A 234 -1.56 10.49 -17.25
N LEU A 235 -1.56 11.80 -17.04
CA LEU A 235 -2.45 12.48 -16.08
C LEU A 235 -3.92 12.27 -16.44
N GLN A 236 -4.29 12.45 -17.70
CA GLN A 236 -5.66 12.23 -18.15
C GLN A 236 -6.09 10.79 -17.87
N GLY A 237 -5.25 9.80 -18.22
CA GLY A 237 -5.52 8.39 -17.91
C GLY A 237 -5.62 8.09 -16.41
N MET A 238 -4.92 8.85 -15.57
CA MET A 238 -5.02 8.78 -14.10
C MET A 238 -6.34 9.38 -13.57
N TYR A 239 -6.80 10.51 -14.12
CA TYR A 239 -8.08 11.12 -13.76
C TYR A 239 -9.28 10.24 -14.14
N ASP A 240 -9.18 9.53 -15.26
CA ASP A 240 -10.22 8.63 -15.74
C ASP A 240 -10.19 7.25 -15.05
N ALA A 241 -9.17 6.97 -14.22
CA ALA A 241 -9.02 5.67 -13.57
C ALA A 241 -10.01 5.51 -12.40
N PRO A 242 -10.67 4.34 -12.24
CA PRO A 242 -11.51 4.13 -11.07
C PRO A 242 -10.69 4.19 -9.76
N PRO A 243 -11.15 4.93 -8.73
CA PRO A 243 -10.47 4.98 -7.44
C PRO A 243 -10.47 3.63 -6.74
N ASP A 244 -9.59 3.48 -5.74
CA ASP A 244 -9.63 2.29 -4.90
C ASP A 244 -10.92 2.29 -4.04
N PRO A 245 -11.61 1.15 -3.90
CA PRO A 245 -12.83 1.09 -3.10
C PRO A 245 -12.58 1.57 -1.67
N GLY A 246 -13.27 2.65 -1.27
CA GLY A 246 -13.13 3.25 0.06
C GLY A 246 -12.04 4.32 0.18
N VAL A 247 -11.43 4.79 -0.92
CA VAL A 247 -10.63 6.01 -0.92
C VAL A 247 -11.49 7.19 -0.52
N LEU A 248 -10.88 8.11 0.23
CA LEU A 248 -11.49 9.38 0.61
C LEU A 248 -11.89 10.16 -0.65
N SER A 249 -13.18 10.19 -0.97
CA SER A 249 -13.76 11.03 -2.01
C SER A 249 -14.59 12.14 -1.38
N VAL A 250 -14.67 13.26 -2.08
CA VAL A 250 -15.67 14.29 -1.79
C VAL A 250 -16.72 14.24 -2.89
N GLU A 251 -17.93 13.83 -2.52
CA GLU A 251 -19.07 13.81 -3.43
C GLU A 251 -19.86 15.12 -3.30
N ARG A 252 -20.39 15.61 -4.41
CA ARG A 252 -21.18 16.84 -4.45
C ARG A 252 -22.63 16.50 -4.77
N TYR A 253 -23.54 16.97 -3.93
CA TYR A 253 -24.97 16.71 -4.08
C TYR A 253 -25.79 17.99 -4.02
N VAL A 254 -26.96 17.95 -4.66
CA VAL A 254 -28.04 18.91 -4.46
C VAL A 254 -29.11 18.25 -3.58
N THR A 255 -29.39 18.86 -2.43
CA THR A 255 -30.45 18.35 -1.54
C THR A 255 -31.84 18.57 -2.17
N PRO A 256 -32.90 17.89 -1.69
CA PRO A 256 -34.26 18.11 -2.19
C PRO A 256 -34.74 19.57 -2.08
N ASP A 257 -34.18 20.33 -1.13
CA ASP A 257 -34.46 21.75 -0.91
C ASP A 257 -33.56 22.69 -1.75
N GLY A 258 -32.74 22.15 -2.65
CA GLY A 258 -31.83 22.91 -3.52
C GLY A 258 -30.56 23.43 -2.85
N LYS A 259 -30.18 22.89 -1.68
CA LYS A 259 -28.92 23.23 -1.00
C LYS A 259 -27.76 22.45 -1.65
N ARG A 260 -26.57 23.06 -1.72
CA ARG A 260 -25.35 22.37 -2.17
C ARG A 260 -24.65 21.71 -0.99
N LEU A 261 -24.26 20.46 -1.17
CA LEU A 261 -23.63 19.65 -0.13
C LEU A 261 -22.35 19.01 -0.68
N ARG A 262 -21.23 19.29 -0.02
CA ARG A 262 -19.97 18.55 -0.22
C ARG A 262 -19.85 17.50 0.87
N PHE A 263 -19.81 16.23 0.50
CA PHE A 263 -19.77 15.13 1.43
C PHE A 263 -18.43 14.40 1.35
N ALA A 264 -17.67 14.39 2.45
CA ALA A 264 -16.43 13.64 2.56
C ALA A 264 -16.62 12.37 3.41
N ASN A 265 -16.36 11.21 2.82
CA ASN A 265 -16.41 9.93 3.51
C ASN A 265 -15.05 9.57 4.14
N VAL A 266 -14.90 9.83 5.44
CA VAL A 266 -13.65 9.58 6.20
C VAL A 266 -13.79 8.37 7.14
N PHE A 267 -14.79 7.50 6.93
CA PHE A 267 -14.94 6.31 7.77
C PHE A 267 -13.75 5.34 7.70
N ALA A 268 -12.94 5.43 6.64
CA ALA A 268 -11.71 4.64 6.48
C ALA A 268 -10.59 5.03 7.47
N ALA A 269 -10.65 6.23 8.06
CA ALA A 269 -9.69 6.62 9.10
C ALA A 269 -10.00 5.90 10.41
N ASN A 270 -9.04 5.09 10.88
CA ASN A 270 -9.25 4.24 12.05
C ASN A 270 -8.99 4.96 13.39
N ASP A 271 -8.18 6.02 13.38
CA ASP A 271 -7.70 6.75 14.55
C ASP A 271 -7.92 8.29 14.44
N PRO A 272 -7.94 9.01 15.57
CA PRO A 272 -8.06 10.47 15.65
C PRO A 272 -7.11 11.27 14.76
N GLU A 273 -5.82 10.91 14.76
CA GLU A 273 -4.77 11.67 14.09
C GLU A 273 -4.93 11.59 12.57
N SER A 274 -5.12 10.39 12.03
CA SER A 274 -5.41 10.17 10.61
C SER A 274 -6.72 10.85 10.20
N THR A 275 -7.71 10.90 11.08
CA THR A 275 -8.99 11.59 10.80
C THR A 275 -8.78 13.10 10.66
N LEU A 276 -8.08 13.72 11.60
CA LEU A 276 -7.75 15.15 11.56
C LEU A 276 -6.88 15.50 10.36
N MET A 277 -5.85 14.70 10.08
CA MET A 277 -4.98 14.88 8.93
C MET A 277 -5.78 14.89 7.62
N ASN A 278 -6.65 13.89 7.41
CA ASN A 278 -7.48 13.80 6.22
C ASN A 278 -8.39 15.02 6.06
N ILE A 279 -9.03 15.48 7.14
CA ILE A 279 -10.01 16.58 7.07
C ILE A 279 -9.33 17.93 6.86
N ASN A 280 -8.24 18.20 7.59
CA ASN A 280 -7.46 19.43 7.40
C ASN A 280 -6.91 19.50 5.98
N GLN A 281 -6.44 18.38 5.43
CA GLN A 281 -5.95 18.33 4.07
C GLN A 281 -7.07 18.58 3.03
N LEU A 282 -8.27 18.05 3.24
CA LEU A 282 -9.42 18.36 2.39
C LEU A 282 -9.82 19.84 2.45
N LEU A 283 -9.68 20.49 3.62
CA LEU A 283 -9.90 21.92 3.79
C LEU A 283 -8.82 22.75 3.05
N ASP A 284 -7.55 22.38 3.19
CA ASP A 284 -6.42 23.09 2.58
C ASP A 284 -6.47 23.05 1.06
N LEU A 285 -6.97 21.95 0.49
CA LEU A 285 -7.20 21.79 -0.96
C LEU A 285 -8.47 22.49 -1.46
N GLY A 286 -9.30 23.03 -0.57
CA GLY A 286 -10.61 23.58 -0.93
C GLY A 286 -11.63 22.51 -1.37
N ALA A 287 -11.32 21.23 -1.18
CA ALA A 287 -12.22 20.14 -1.57
C ALA A 287 -13.49 20.10 -0.71
N ILE A 288 -13.34 20.47 0.56
CA ILE A 288 -14.41 20.86 1.47
C ILE A 288 -14.11 22.26 1.98
N HIS A 289 -15.14 23.00 2.36
CA HIS A 289 -15.01 24.33 2.94
C HIS A 289 -15.93 24.52 4.13
N ARG A 290 -15.72 25.62 4.86
CA ARG A 290 -16.63 26.07 5.91
C ARG A 290 -17.85 26.76 5.27
N PRO A 291 -19.09 26.61 5.80
CA PRO A 291 -19.47 25.92 7.03
C PRO A 291 -19.24 24.39 6.98
N LEU A 292 -18.61 23.86 8.02
CA LEU A 292 -18.18 22.45 8.12
C LEU A 292 -19.02 21.74 9.17
N ASN A 293 -19.69 20.67 8.79
CA ASN A 293 -20.49 19.84 9.69
C ASN A 293 -19.88 18.44 9.77
N VAL A 294 -20.01 17.79 10.92
CA VAL A 294 -19.41 16.47 11.16
C VAL A 294 -20.49 15.47 11.56
N VAL A 295 -20.43 14.26 11.01
CA VAL A 295 -21.22 13.12 11.44
C VAL A 295 -20.30 12.12 12.12
N VAL A 296 -20.59 11.78 13.38
CA VAL A 296 -19.90 10.73 14.14
C VAL A 296 -20.79 9.49 14.20
N ASN A 297 -20.38 8.39 13.54
CA ASN A 297 -21.12 7.12 13.65
C ASN A 297 -20.60 6.23 14.79
N CYS A 298 -21.47 6.00 15.76
CA CYS A 298 -21.23 5.19 16.95
C CYS A 298 -21.62 3.72 16.77
N ARG A 299 -20.86 2.83 17.39
CA ARG A 299 -21.12 1.38 17.40
C ARG A 299 -21.03 0.79 18.82
N PRO A 300 -21.88 -0.20 19.21
CA PRO A 300 -21.95 -0.65 20.60
C PRO A 300 -20.73 -1.45 21.06
N ASP A 301 -20.05 -2.17 20.16
CA ASP A 301 -18.82 -2.92 20.47
C ASP A 301 -17.55 -2.04 20.44
N ARG A 302 -17.67 -0.73 20.16
CA ARG A 302 -16.52 0.19 20.00
C ARG A 302 -16.69 1.52 20.75
N VAL A 303 -17.17 1.45 21.98
CA VAL A 303 -17.45 2.61 22.85
C VAL A 303 -16.25 3.55 23.00
N GLU A 304 -15.06 3.01 23.22
CA GLU A 304 -13.82 3.81 23.35
C GLU A 304 -13.53 4.60 22.07
N ARG A 305 -13.63 3.95 20.90
CA ARG A 305 -13.43 4.59 19.60
C ARG A 305 -14.48 5.67 19.33
N ASN A 306 -15.74 5.45 19.73
CA ASN A 306 -16.77 6.48 19.63
C ASN A 306 -16.37 7.73 20.44
N GLY A 307 -15.84 7.52 21.65
CA GLY A 307 -15.32 8.60 22.49
C GLY A 307 -14.17 9.38 21.84
N GLN A 308 -13.17 8.66 21.31
CA GLN A 308 -12.04 9.26 20.59
C GLN A 308 -12.47 10.18 19.43
N MET A 309 -13.52 9.81 18.69
CA MET A 309 -14.07 10.68 17.63
C MET A 309 -14.77 11.93 18.19
N GLY A 310 -15.35 11.83 19.39
CA GLY A 310 -15.89 12.99 20.10
C GLY A 310 -14.80 13.95 20.59
N GLU A 311 -13.66 13.42 21.03
CA GLU A 311 -12.53 14.21 21.56
C GLU A 311 -11.91 15.16 20.52
N ILE A 312 -11.89 14.78 19.24
CA ILE A 312 -11.30 15.58 18.16
C ILE A 312 -12.21 16.71 17.62
N VAL A 313 -13.46 16.81 18.09
CA VAL A 313 -14.40 17.85 17.65
C VAL A 313 -13.84 19.29 17.74
N PRO A 314 -13.11 19.70 18.80
CA PRO A 314 -12.55 21.04 18.88
C PRO A 314 -11.52 21.34 17.79
N ASP A 315 -10.75 20.34 17.37
CA ASP A 315 -9.71 20.51 16.35
C ASP A 315 -10.33 20.66 14.95
N LEU A 316 -11.45 19.99 14.70
CA LEU A 316 -12.25 20.12 13.48
C LEU A 316 -12.98 21.48 13.38
N GLN A 317 -13.35 22.03 14.53
CA GLN A 317 -14.14 23.26 14.66
C GLN A 317 -15.45 23.26 13.84
N PRO A 318 -16.35 22.29 13.98
CA PRO A 318 -17.55 22.19 13.15
C PRO A 318 -18.68 23.14 13.58
N ASP A 319 -19.49 23.55 12.62
CA ASP A 319 -20.74 24.29 12.84
C ASP A 319 -21.78 23.43 13.56
N GLN A 320 -21.93 22.17 13.15
CA GLN A 320 -22.77 21.16 13.81
C GLN A 320 -22.06 19.80 13.89
N VAL A 321 -22.37 19.05 14.94
CA VAL A 321 -21.94 17.65 15.12
C VAL A 321 -23.15 16.75 15.21
N PHE A 322 -23.42 15.98 14.18
CA PHE A 322 -24.45 14.94 14.21
C PHE A 322 -23.85 13.67 14.77
N VAL A 323 -24.51 13.04 15.73
CA VAL A 323 -24.09 11.72 16.24
C VAL A 323 -25.14 10.71 15.86
N ILE A 324 -24.73 9.70 15.09
CA ILE A 324 -25.60 8.62 14.60
C ILE A 324 -25.16 7.26 15.19
N GLY A 325 -25.98 6.23 15.01
CA GLY A 325 -25.72 4.90 15.54
C GLY A 325 -25.99 4.79 17.05
N HIS A 326 -25.43 3.76 17.68
CA HIS A 326 -25.69 3.45 19.09
C HIS A 326 -24.43 2.90 19.77
N PRO A 327 -24.14 3.25 21.03
CA PRO A 327 -24.78 4.29 21.84
C PRO A 327 -24.22 5.69 21.52
N ALA A 328 -25.03 6.60 21.01
CA ALA A 328 -24.60 7.96 20.64
C ALA A 328 -23.93 8.73 21.80
N LYS A 329 -24.41 8.52 23.03
CA LYS A 329 -23.80 9.09 24.24
C LYS A 329 -22.31 8.84 24.37
N SER A 330 -21.81 7.70 23.88
CA SER A 330 -20.38 7.38 23.98
C SER A 330 -19.47 8.37 23.24
N ALA A 331 -19.94 8.97 22.15
CA ALA A 331 -19.22 10.08 21.50
C ALA A 331 -19.59 11.44 22.15
N ILE A 332 -20.88 11.70 22.40
CA ILE A 332 -21.36 13.00 22.92
C ILE A 332 -20.73 13.33 24.28
N ASP A 333 -20.60 12.33 25.16
CA ASP A 333 -20.00 12.50 26.48
C ASP A 333 -18.49 12.74 26.40
N ALA A 334 -17.83 12.48 25.27
CA ALA A 334 -16.42 12.78 25.06
C ALA A 334 -16.18 14.14 24.38
N ILE A 335 -17.17 14.69 23.67
CA ILE A 335 -17.09 16.04 23.07
C ILE A 335 -16.85 17.08 24.16
N PRO A 336 -15.85 17.97 24.08
CA PRO A 336 -15.61 18.98 25.12
C PRO A 336 -16.81 19.92 25.35
N ALA A 337 -17.00 20.38 26.59
CA ALA A 337 -18.24 21.04 27.04
C ALA A 337 -18.62 22.27 26.22
N GLN A 338 -17.64 23.02 25.74
CA GLN A 338 -17.82 24.20 24.90
C GLN A 338 -18.37 23.87 23.49
N TRP A 339 -18.26 22.62 23.03
CA TRP A 339 -18.76 22.15 21.74
C TRP A 339 -20.03 21.30 21.85
N ARG A 340 -20.36 20.76 23.03
CA ARG A 340 -21.52 19.87 23.23
C ARG A 340 -22.87 20.49 22.82
N SER A 341 -23.03 21.82 22.91
CA SER A 341 -24.28 22.48 22.48
C SER A 341 -24.50 22.45 20.97
N ARG A 342 -23.47 22.11 20.18
CA ARG A 342 -23.54 21.91 18.72
C ARG A 342 -23.80 20.44 18.35
N ALA A 343 -23.88 19.55 19.35
CA ALA A 343 -24.14 18.15 19.11
C ALA A 343 -25.65 17.90 18.96
N VAL A 344 -26.04 17.27 17.87
CA VAL A 344 -27.40 16.80 17.60
C VAL A 344 -27.38 15.28 17.67
N ASP A 345 -28.08 14.72 18.67
CA ASP A 345 -28.23 13.27 18.82
C ASP A 345 -29.28 12.77 17.82
N LEU A 346 -28.78 12.16 16.73
CA LEU A 346 -29.58 11.46 15.73
C LEU A 346 -29.47 9.94 15.91
N GLY A 347 -28.95 9.48 17.05
CA GLY A 347 -28.65 8.08 17.31
C GLY A 347 -29.87 7.20 17.57
N GLY A 348 -29.60 5.91 17.74
CA GLY A 348 -30.61 4.87 18.01
C GLY A 348 -30.46 3.66 17.08
N ASP A 349 -30.84 2.48 17.59
CA ASP A 349 -30.64 1.21 16.88
C ASP A 349 -31.56 1.01 15.66
N LYS A 350 -32.65 1.77 15.55
CA LYS A 350 -33.75 1.52 14.59
C LYS A 350 -34.45 2.79 14.09
N ARG A 351 -33.71 3.89 13.93
CA ARG A 351 -34.31 5.10 13.34
C ARG A 351 -34.49 4.89 11.84
N ASP A 352 -35.60 5.39 11.30
CA ASP A 352 -35.88 5.30 9.87
C ASP A 352 -34.84 6.11 9.06
N PRO A 353 -34.20 5.50 8.03
CA PRO A 353 -33.16 6.17 7.26
C PRO A 353 -33.58 7.50 6.62
N GLN A 354 -34.79 7.53 6.07
CA GLN A 354 -35.31 8.72 5.38
C GLN A 354 -35.69 9.82 6.37
N GLU A 355 -36.17 9.48 7.55
CA GLU A 355 -36.44 10.45 8.61
C GLU A 355 -35.16 11.10 9.13
N PHE A 356 -34.14 10.30 9.48
CA PHE A 356 -32.88 10.88 9.98
C PHE A 356 -32.22 11.74 8.89
N MET A 357 -32.25 11.30 7.63
CA MET A 357 -31.60 12.02 6.54
C MET A 357 -32.28 13.38 6.32
N ARG A 358 -33.62 13.43 6.33
CA ARG A 358 -34.37 14.70 6.26
C ARG A 358 -34.04 15.62 7.43
N GLU A 359 -33.95 15.09 8.64
CA GLU A 359 -33.57 15.88 9.80
C GLU A 359 -32.15 16.44 9.63
N LEU A 360 -31.16 15.62 9.32
CA LEU A 360 -29.77 16.04 9.09
C LEU A 360 -29.69 17.16 8.05
N LEU A 361 -30.31 16.99 6.88
CA LEU A 361 -30.29 17.96 5.80
C LEU A 361 -31.00 19.28 6.16
N SER A 362 -31.96 19.26 7.08
CA SER A 362 -32.68 20.46 7.52
C SER A 362 -31.77 21.45 8.25
N TRP A 363 -30.75 20.95 8.97
CA TRP A 363 -29.78 21.75 9.71
C TRP A 363 -28.70 22.39 8.82
N LEU A 364 -28.48 21.86 7.62
CA LEU A 364 -27.44 22.35 6.72
C LEU A 364 -27.80 23.69 6.09
N GLY A 365 -26.79 24.54 5.85
CA GLY A 365 -26.94 25.81 5.15
C GLY A 365 -27.15 25.62 3.64
N PRO A 366 -27.30 26.72 2.88
CA PRO A 366 -27.47 26.68 1.42
C PRO A 366 -26.25 26.10 0.69
N ASP A 367 -25.07 26.22 1.29
CA ASP A 367 -23.81 25.63 0.82
C ASP A 367 -23.02 25.18 2.04
N SER A 368 -22.70 23.89 2.15
CA SER A 368 -22.10 23.32 3.35
C SER A 368 -21.30 22.06 3.06
N SER A 369 -20.28 21.82 3.87
CA SER A 369 -19.56 20.55 3.88
C SER A 369 -20.06 19.66 5.02
N LEU A 370 -20.11 18.35 4.76
CA LEU A 370 -20.45 17.31 5.72
C LEU A 370 -19.39 16.22 5.67
N VAL A 371 -18.80 15.92 6.82
CA VAL A 371 -17.73 14.92 6.93
C VAL A 371 -18.17 13.78 7.82
N ALA A 372 -18.09 12.54 7.32
CA ALA A 372 -18.45 11.37 8.10
C ALA A 372 -17.22 10.68 8.70
N ILE A 373 -17.20 10.52 10.02
CA ILE A 373 -16.10 9.93 10.80
C ILE A 373 -16.61 8.81 11.73
N GLY A 374 -15.69 7.97 12.21
CA GLY A 374 -15.99 6.89 13.14
C GLY A 374 -16.19 5.55 12.45
N ASN A 375 -17.22 4.80 12.82
CA ASN A 375 -17.43 3.44 12.31
C ASN A 375 -18.22 3.45 11.00
N ILE A 376 -17.84 2.67 9.99
CA ILE A 376 -18.66 2.61 8.76
C ILE A 376 -19.95 1.80 8.96
N HIS A 377 -19.90 0.71 9.72
CA HIS A 377 -21.01 -0.24 9.79
C HIS A 377 -22.27 0.30 10.48
N GLY A 378 -23.42 -0.24 10.08
CA GLY A 378 -24.72 0.07 10.68
C GLY A 378 -25.29 1.36 10.09
N GLN A 379 -25.50 2.38 10.93
CA GLN A 379 -26.09 3.65 10.47
C GLN A 379 -25.18 4.42 9.48
N GLY A 380 -23.87 4.18 9.49
CA GLY A 380 -22.94 4.77 8.52
C GLY A 380 -23.15 4.24 7.10
N GLU A 381 -23.37 2.93 6.93
CA GLU A 381 -23.72 2.33 5.62
C GLU A 381 -25.05 2.89 5.11
N LEU A 382 -26.06 2.99 5.98
CA LEU A 382 -27.37 3.57 5.63
C LEU A 382 -27.27 5.06 5.25
N LEU A 383 -26.41 5.83 5.93
CA LEU A 383 -26.11 7.22 5.56
C LEU A 383 -25.54 7.31 4.14
N LEU A 384 -24.58 6.46 3.80
CA LEU A 384 -23.97 6.45 2.46
C LEU A 384 -25.01 6.05 1.39
N GLU A 385 -25.85 5.05 1.67
CA GLU A 385 -26.93 4.65 0.77
C GLU A 385 -27.92 5.79 0.50
N GLN A 386 -28.34 6.53 1.54
CA GLN A 386 -29.27 7.64 1.41
C GLN A 386 -28.65 8.87 0.72
N LEU A 387 -27.36 9.14 0.94
CA LEU A 387 -26.64 10.20 0.23
C LEU A 387 -26.52 9.89 -1.27
N ALA A 388 -26.27 8.64 -1.62
CA ALA A 388 -26.17 8.20 -3.02
C ALA A 388 -27.48 8.32 -3.81
N GLU A 389 -28.63 8.44 -3.14
CA GLU A 389 -29.93 8.71 -3.78
C GLU A 389 -30.11 10.21 -4.15
N LEU A 390 -29.27 11.10 -3.63
CA LEU A 390 -29.35 12.52 -3.96
C LEU A 390 -28.83 12.80 -5.38
N PRO A 391 -29.42 13.78 -6.10
CA PRO A 391 -28.86 14.26 -7.36
C PRO A 391 -27.43 14.79 -7.16
N ALA A 392 -26.52 14.39 -8.04
CA ALA A 392 -25.17 14.96 -8.09
C ALA A 392 -25.25 16.45 -8.46
N ASP A 393 -24.41 17.27 -7.81
CA ASP A 393 -24.25 18.68 -8.16
C ASP A 393 -23.17 18.81 -9.25
N GLU A 394 -23.62 18.97 -10.50
CA GLU A 394 -22.76 19.17 -11.68
C GLU A 394 -22.41 20.64 -11.93
N THR A 395 -22.73 21.56 -11.02
CA THR A 395 -22.40 22.97 -11.22
C THR A 395 -20.88 23.19 -11.19
N PRO A 396 -20.29 23.94 -12.15
CA PRO A 396 -18.88 24.25 -12.11
C PRO A 396 -18.53 25.07 -10.86
N ASP A 397 -17.70 24.52 -10.00
CA ASP A 397 -17.10 25.13 -8.85
C ASP A 397 -15.84 25.90 -9.29
N PRO A 398 -15.79 27.23 -9.22
CA PRO A 398 -14.61 27.99 -9.64
C PRO A 398 -13.32 27.64 -8.86
N GLU A 399 -13.39 27.00 -7.69
CA GLU A 399 -12.21 26.58 -6.91
C GLU A 399 -11.71 25.15 -7.28
N GLN A 400 -12.60 24.24 -7.70
CA GLN A 400 -12.28 22.88 -8.16
C GLN A 400 -12.32 22.69 -9.69
N ASP A 401 -13.34 23.24 -10.36
CA ASP A 401 -13.67 23.10 -11.78
C ASP A 401 -13.03 24.19 -12.67
N ALA A 402 -12.00 24.87 -12.19
CA ALA A 402 -11.08 25.62 -13.05
C ALA A 402 -10.21 24.64 -13.87
N VAL A 403 -10.86 23.84 -14.70
CA VAL A 403 -10.22 23.06 -15.76
C VAL A 403 -10.01 24.02 -16.93
N PRO A 404 -8.81 24.12 -17.54
CA PRO A 404 -8.70 24.77 -18.83
C PRO A 404 -9.59 24.01 -19.80
N ALA A 405 -10.55 24.71 -20.43
CA ALA A 405 -11.31 24.18 -21.54
C ALA A 405 -10.37 23.45 -22.49
N ALA A 406 -10.70 22.18 -22.78
CA ALA A 406 -9.99 21.33 -23.72
C ALA A 406 -9.46 22.16 -24.89
N VAL A 407 -8.15 22.15 -25.09
CA VAL A 407 -7.53 22.71 -26.29
C VAL A 407 -8.16 21.99 -27.45
N THR A 408 -9.08 22.68 -28.12
CA THR A 408 -9.79 22.16 -29.28
C THR A 408 -8.74 22.03 -30.37
N ALA A 409 -8.36 20.80 -30.69
CA ALA A 409 -7.48 20.52 -31.82
C ALA A 409 -8.07 21.17 -33.09
N PRO A 410 -7.30 21.98 -33.84
CA PRO A 410 -7.78 22.46 -35.13
C PRO A 410 -7.85 21.29 -36.12
N ALA A 411 -8.99 21.15 -36.79
CA ALA A 411 -9.22 20.15 -37.84
C ALA A 411 -8.29 20.35 -39.06
N PRO A 412 -8.00 19.28 -39.84
CA PRO A 412 -6.87 19.25 -40.77
C PRO A 412 -7.21 19.73 -42.18
N ALA A 413 -6.34 20.54 -42.79
CA ALA A 413 -6.25 20.83 -44.23
C ALA A 413 -4.90 21.55 -44.47
N THR A 414 -4.03 21.30 -45.47
CA THR A 414 -4.05 20.51 -46.70
C THR A 414 -2.58 20.27 -47.11
N GLN A 415 -2.30 19.16 -47.79
CA GLN A 415 -0.99 18.79 -48.32
C GLN A 415 -0.37 19.85 -49.26
N ALA A 416 0.93 20.11 -49.12
CA ALA A 416 1.76 20.72 -50.16
C ALA A 416 3.12 19.99 -50.25
N THR A 417 3.50 19.66 -51.49
CA THR A 417 4.59 18.79 -51.95
C THR A 417 6.00 19.34 -51.65
N PRO A 418 7.03 18.50 -51.40
CA PRO A 418 8.41 18.97 -51.24
C PRO A 418 9.17 19.02 -52.57
N ALA A 419 10.09 19.97 -52.69
CA ALA A 419 11.09 20.09 -53.76
C ALA A 419 12.46 20.51 -53.12
N PRO A 420 13.61 20.27 -53.77
CA PRO A 420 14.68 19.46 -53.19
C PRO A 420 15.92 20.21 -52.68
N VAL A 421 16.76 19.43 -51.97
CA VAL A 421 18.07 19.68 -51.36
C VAL A 421 19.12 20.28 -52.32
N PRO A 422 20.12 21.02 -51.79
CA PRO A 422 21.50 20.65 -52.11
C PRO A 422 22.45 20.64 -50.90
N ALA A 423 23.34 19.62 -50.86
CA ALA A 423 24.62 19.58 -50.13
C ALA A 423 25.70 20.32 -50.99
N PRO A 424 26.99 20.55 -50.58
CA PRO A 424 27.81 19.78 -49.61
C PRO A 424 28.94 20.49 -48.77
N ALA A 425 29.43 19.77 -47.73
CA ALA A 425 30.82 19.55 -47.22
C ALA A 425 31.74 20.72 -46.70
N PRO A 426 32.93 20.44 -46.08
CA PRO A 426 33.18 19.69 -44.84
C PRO A 426 34.19 20.38 -43.85
N ALA A 427 34.26 19.84 -42.62
CA ALA A 427 35.33 19.74 -41.60
C ALA A 427 36.43 20.82 -41.42
N SER A 428 36.64 21.26 -40.17
CA SER A 428 37.99 21.43 -39.59
C SER A 428 37.98 21.39 -38.06
N ALA A 429 39.00 20.73 -37.51
CA ALA A 429 39.28 20.53 -36.10
C ALA A 429 39.80 21.82 -35.42
N SER A 430 39.55 21.97 -34.12
CA SER A 430 40.27 22.94 -33.29
C SER A 430 40.84 22.28 -32.04
N THR A 431 42.12 22.58 -31.87
CA THR A 431 43.17 22.18 -30.95
C THR A 431 42.90 22.41 -29.46
N ALA A 432 43.47 21.51 -28.66
CA ALA A 432 43.71 21.63 -27.22
C ALA A 432 44.73 22.75 -26.91
N VAL A 433 44.56 23.40 -25.76
CA VAL A 433 45.54 24.29 -25.14
C VAL A 433 45.80 23.80 -23.72
N ALA A 434 47.08 23.55 -23.44
CA ALA A 434 47.65 23.18 -22.15
C ALA A 434 47.98 24.43 -21.32
N VAL A 435 48.00 24.30 -19.98
CA VAL A 435 48.56 25.26 -19.02
C VAL A 435 49.32 24.47 -17.93
N PRO A 436 50.47 24.98 -17.41
CA PRO A 436 51.59 24.15 -16.97
C PRO A 436 51.74 24.00 -15.44
N ASP A 437 52.54 22.99 -15.08
CA ASP A 437 53.15 22.73 -13.77
C ASP A 437 54.11 23.85 -13.31
N PRO A 438 54.36 23.96 -11.99
CA PRO A 438 55.70 24.26 -11.48
C PRO A 438 56.19 23.24 -10.43
N ALA A 439 57.49 22.94 -10.52
CA ALA A 439 58.22 21.94 -9.75
C ALA A 439 58.89 22.45 -8.46
N GLY A 440 59.08 21.52 -7.50
CA GLY A 440 60.20 21.41 -6.54
C GLY A 440 60.01 22.04 -5.14
N ASP A 441 60.39 21.46 -4.00
CA ASP A 441 61.06 20.20 -3.60
C ASP A 441 60.96 20.09 -2.03
N PRO A 442 61.64 19.22 -1.25
CA PRO A 442 61.04 18.09 -0.52
C PRO A 442 61.21 18.13 1.02
N ALA A 443 60.39 17.37 1.76
CA ALA A 443 60.75 16.90 3.12
C ALA A 443 59.97 15.64 3.51
N ALA A 444 60.70 14.64 4.00
CA ALA A 444 60.27 13.28 4.28
C ALA A 444 59.36 13.13 5.51
N THR A 445 58.42 12.19 5.46
CA THR A 445 58.20 11.22 6.55
C THR A 445 57.43 10.01 6.05
N ALA A 446 57.95 8.83 6.37
CA ALA A 446 57.41 7.54 5.98
C ALA A 446 56.09 7.23 6.71
N ALA A 447 55.08 6.77 5.96
CA ALA A 447 53.92 6.06 6.50
C ALA A 447 53.59 4.86 5.59
N LEU A 448 53.35 3.72 6.24
CA LEU A 448 53.13 2.40 5.67
C LEU A 448 51.93 2.37 4.68
N PRO A 449 51.95 1.53 3.63
CA PRO A 449 50.84 1.45 2.69
C PRO A 449 49.64 0.77 3.35
N VAL A 450 48.55 1.53 3.52
CA VAL A 450 47.21 0.98 3.72
C VAL A 450 46.76 0.41 2.37
N VAL A 451 46.52 -0.90 2.33
CA VAL A 451 45.86 -1.56 1.21
C VAL A 451 44.39 -1.11 1.22
N VAL A 452 44.06 -0.17 0.34
CA VAL A 452 42.66 0.14 0.00
C VAL A 452 42.21 -0.94 -0.98
N PRO A 453 41.15 -1.73 -0.69
CA PRO A 453 40.62 -2.65 -1.68
C PRO A 453 40.10 -1.87 -2.88
N ASP A 454 40.52 -2.33 -4.05
CA ASP A 454 40.21 -1.78 -5.37
C ASP A 454 38.70 -1.52 -5.50
N GLN A 455 38.31 -0.26 -5.60
CA GLN A 455 36.94 0.10 -5.97
C GLN A 455 36.78 -0.31 -7.43
N THR A 456 36.09 -1.43 -7.66
CA THR A 456 35.63 -1.83 -8.98
C THR A 456 34.99 -0.61 -9.65
N PRO A 457 35.41 -0.22 -10.87
CA PRO A 457 34.85 0.94 -11.52
C PRO A 457 33.35 0.76 -11.68
N ARG A 458 32.55 1.69 -11.13
CA ARG A 458 31.10 1.73 -11.31
C ARG A 458 30.81 1.62 -12.80
N ARG A 459 30.10 0.56 -13.18
CA ARG A 459 29.62 0.34 -14.55
C ARG A 459 28.82 1.58 -14.95
N ALA A 460 29.07 2.12 -16.14
CA ALA A 460 28.28 3.25 -16.64
C ALA A 460 26.80 2.87 -16.61
N ILE A 461 25.99 3.65 -15.90
CA ILE A 461 24.55 3.42 -15.77
C ILE A 461 23.92 3.80 -17.11
N GLU A 462 23.32 2.82 -17.79
CA GLU A 462 22.55 3.07 -19.02
C GLU A 462 21.34 3.97 -18.70
N PRO A 463 20.87 4.81 -19.66
CA PRO A 463 19.65 5.58 -19.47
C PRO A 463 18.48 4.66 -19.16
N ALA A 464 17.65 5.01 -18.18
CA ALA A 464 16.56 4.16 -17.71
C ALA A 464 15.60 3.73 -18.85
N THR A 465 15.34 4.60 -19.81
CA THR A 465 14.51 4.31 -21.00
C THR A 465 15.11 3.23 -21.90
N GLU A 466 16.44 3.21 -22.06
CA GLU A 466 17.13 2.16 -22.83
C GLU A 466 17.08 0.81 -22.08
N LEU A 467 17.23 0.85 -20.76
CA LEU A 467 17.08 -0.32 -19.91
C LEU A 467 15.65 -0.87 -19.96
N VAL A 468 14.61 -0.03 -19.88
CA VAL A 468 13.22 -0.46 -20.07
C VAL A 468 13.04 -1.08 -21.45
N ALA A 469 13.51 -0.44 -22.52
CA ALA A 469 13.41 -0.98 -23.87
C ALA A 469 14.06 -2.36 -23.98
N ARG A 470 15.20 -2.59 -23.31
CA ARG A 470 15.85 -3.90 -23.25
C ARG A 470 15.07 -4.92 -22.40
N LEU A 471 14.59 -4.52 -21.24
CA LEU A 471 13.84 -5.38 -20.32
C LEU A 471 12.47 -5.80 -20.87
N THR A 472 11.89 -4.96 -21.73
CA THR A 472 10.57 -5.15 -22.33
C THR A 472 10.62 -5.60 -23.79
N ALA A 473 11.81 -5.61 -24.42
CA ALA A 473 12.00 -6.13 -25.76
C ALA A 473 11.50 -7.57 -25.86
N ARG A 474 10.52 -7.80 -26.74
CA ARG A 474 10.09 -9.16 -27.07
C ARG A 474 11.27 -9.92 -27.67
N PRO A 475 11.58 -11.15 -27.20
CA PRO A 475 12.47 -12.04 -27.93
C PRO A 475 11.93 -12.18 -29.36
N LEU A 476 12.79 -11.98 -30.37
CA LEU A 476 12.46 -12.24 -31.77
C LEU A 476 12.07 -13.72 -31.90
N ALA A 477 10.77 -14.01 -31.81
CA ALA A 477 10.23 -15.29 -32.22
C ALA A 477 10.43 -15.38 -33.74
N GLN A 478 11.22 -16.34 -34.20
CA GLN A 478 11.31 -16.67 -35.62
C GLN A 478 9.90 -16.90 -36.14
N ALA A 479 9.47 -16.05 -37.08
CA ALA A 479 8.14 -16.09 -37.65
C ALA A 479 7.90 -17.45 -38.31
N SER A 480 6.92 -18.20 -37.79
CA SER A 480 6.39 -19.38 -38.48
C SER A 480 5.54 -18.91 -39.67
N PRO A 481 5.58 -19.55 -40.86
CA PRO A 481 5.12 -18.94 -42.11
C PRO A 481 3.59 -18.82 -42.31
N ASN A 482 2.77 -19.06 -41.28
CA ASN A 482 1.31 -19.03 -41.41
C ASN A 482 0.68 -18.01 -40.45
N PRO A 483 -0.08 -17.02 -40.95
CA PRO A 483 -0.80 -16.09 -40.09
C PRO A 483 -1.97 -16.82 -39.40
N PRO A 484 -2.17 -16.66 -38.08
CA PRO A 484 -3.40 -17.12 -37.45
C PRO A 484 -4.57 -16.20 -37.84
N ALA A 485 -5.70 -16.83 -38.17
CA ALA A 485 -6.95 -16.14 -38.49
C ALA A 485 -7.46 -15.31 -37.28
N ALA A 486 -8.12 -14.19 -37.57
CA ALA A 486 -8.73 -13.29 -36.59
C ALA A 486 -9.61 -14.07 -35.60
N ALA A 487 -9.18 -14.13 -34.34
CA ALA A 487 -9.94 -14.76 -33.27
C ALA A 487 -10.96 -13.76 -32.73
N ALA A 488 -12.24 -14.06 -32.93
CA ALA A 488 -13.35 -13.37 -32.27
C ALA A 488 -13.25 -13.49 -30.74
N HIS A 489 -13.56 -12.41 -30.03
CA HIS A 489 -13.67 -12.40 -28.57
C HIS A 489 -14.67 -13.48 -28.10
N PRO A 490 -14.30 -14.40 -27.19
CA PRO A 490 -15.23 -15.41 -26.72
C PRO A 490 -16.28 -14.77 -25.81
N ARG A 491 -17.56 -14.86 -26.23
CA ARG A 491 -18.71 -14.72 -25.32
C ARG A 491 -18.80 -15.98 -24.48
N HIS A 492 -18.77 -15.85 -23.16
CA HIS A 492 -18.99 -16.95 -22.22
C HIS A 492 -20.47 -17.05 -21.83
N GLU A 493 -21.25 -17.79 -22.62
CA GLU A 493 -22.44 -18.47 -22.13
C GLU A 493 -22.09 -19.96 -22.02
N GLU A 494 -21.95 -20.46 -20.79
CA GLU A 494 -22.16 -21.86 -20.37
C GLU A 494 -21.59 -22.04 -18.95
N THR A 495 -22.34 -21.56 -17.94
CA THR A 495 -22.16 -22.00 -16.56
C THR A 495 -22.75 -23.40 -16.39
N LEU A 496 -21.88 -24.41 -16.26
CA LEU A 496 -22.23 -25.71 -15.70
C LEU A 496 -22.77 -25.51 -14.28
N THR A 497 -24.01 -25.94 -14.04
CA THR A 497 -24.66 -25.99 -12.74
C THR A 497 -23.93 -26.95 -11.81
N LEU A 498 -23.04 -26.44 -10.97
CA LEU A 498 -22.43 -27.21 -9.88
C LEU A 498 -23.46 -27.40 -8.75
N HIS A 499 -23.72 -28.66 -8.39
CA HIS A 499 -24.58 -29.04 -7.27
C HIS A 499 -24.12 -28.37 -5.96
N ARG A 500 -25.07 -27.69 -5.32
CA ARG A 500 -24.93 -27.02 -4.02
C ARG A 500 -24.52 -28.04 -2.94
N TYR A 501 -23.25 -28.02 -2.53
CA TYR A 501 -22.79 -28.67 -1.31
C TYR A 501 -22.93 -27.69 -0.14
N SER A 502 -23.87 -27.95 0.76
CA SER A 502 -24.01 -27.21 2.03
C SER A 502 -23.42 -28.07 3.15
N PRO A 503 -22.26 -27.74 3.74
CA PRO A 503 -21.81 -28.40 4.96
C PRO A 503 -22.71 -27.97 6.12
N TYR A 504 -23.27 -28.96 6.82
CA TYR A 504 -23.94 -28.76 8.11
C TYR A 504 -22.86 -28.50 9.17
N ILE A 505 -22.91 -27.33 9.80
CA ILE A 505 -22.04 -26.94 10.91
C ILE A 505 -22.89 -27.02 12.17
N ASP A 506 -22.51 -27.89 13.11
CA ASP A 506 -23.12 -27.95 14.44
C ASP A 506 -22.51 -26.82 15.31
N PRO A 507 -23.29 -25.80 15.72
CA PRO A 507 -22.78 -24.66 16.49
C PRO A 507 -22.36 -25.02 17.92
N TYR A 508 -22.59 -26.25 18.38
CA TYR A 508 -22.21 -26.71 19.71
C TYR A 508 -21.08 -27.75 19.70
N GLN A 509 -20.45 -27.99 18.55
CA GLN A 509 -19.31 -28.90 18.48
C GLN A 509 -18.08 -28.26 19.16
N PRO A 510 -17.51 -28.87 20.21
CA PRO A 510 -16.28 -28.37 20.83
C PRO A 510 -15.11 -28.40 19.85
N TYR A 511 -14.21 -27.41 19.94
CA TYR A 511 -13.02 -27.36 19.12
C TYR A 511 -12.06 -28.53 19.43
N PRO A 512 -11.24 -28.98 18.46
CA PRO A 512 -10.23 -30.00 18.72
C PRO A 512 -9.28 -29.57 19.86
N GLU A 513 -8.87 -30.48 20.75
CA GLU A 513 -8.00 -30.19 21.91
C GLU A 513 -6.72 -29.43 21.56
N ALA A 514 -6.18 -29.63 20.35
CA ALA A 514 -5.01 -28.91 19.84
C ALA A 514 -5.24 -27.39 19.69
N TYR A 515 -6.49 -26.96 19.53
CA TYR A 515 -6.89 -25.55 19.47
C TYR A 515 -6.97 -24.93 20.87
N GLU A 516 -7.56 -25.64 21.85
CA GLU A 516 -7.71 -25.12 23.22
C GLU A 516 -6.37 -25.01 23.96
N GLN A 517 -5.48 -25.99 23.78
CA GLN A 517 -4.14 -25.97 24.39
C GLN A 517 -3.27 -24.80 23.91
N ARG A 518 -3.50 -24.30 22.68
CA ARG A 518 -2.70 -23.22 22.09
C ARG A 518 -3.07 -21.84 22.66
N TYR A 519 -4.27 -21.67 23.20
CA TYR A 519 -4.77 -20.37 23.68
C TYR A 519 -4.95 -20.28 25.20
N GLN A 520 -4.91 -21.39 25.94
CA GLN A 520 -5.02 -21.35 27.41
C GLN A 520 -3.71 -20.99 28.14
N HIS A 521 -2.56 -20.88 27.45
CA HIS A 521 -1.24 -20.70 28.09
C HIS A 521 -0.57 -19.32 27.87
N GLN A 522 -1.34 -18.26 27.59
CA GLN A 522 -0.83 -16.89 27.77
C GLN A 522 -1.06 -16.43 29.21
N GLN A 523 -0.08 -16.67 30.08
CA GLN A 523 0.01 -15.96 31.36
C GLN A 523 0.33 -14.47 31.11
N PRO A 524 -0.26 -13.52 31.87
CA PRO A 524 0.09 -12.11 31.74
C PRO A 524 1.56 -11.89 32.11
N ALA A 525 2.30 -11.24 31.22
CA ALA A 525 3.71 -10.93 31.38
C ALA A 525 3.95 -10.13 32.68
N ARG A 526 4.79 -10.66 33.57
CA ARG A 526 5.31 -9.92 34.71
C ARG A 526 6.22 -8.80 34.22
N THR A 527 5.95 -7.58 34.67
CA THR A 527 6.76 -6.38 34.44
C THR A 527 8.20 -6.60 34.94
N ARG A 528 9.19 -6.54 34.04
CA ARG A 528 10.62 -6.57 34.37
C ARG A 528 11.13 -5.17 34.71
N GLY A 529 11.90 -5.03 35.79
CA GLY A 529 12.59 -3.79 36.16
C GLY A 529 13.90 -3.58 35.40
N PRO A 530 14.44 -2.35 35.34
CA PRO A 530 15.47 -1.94 34.37
C PRO A 530 16.91 -2.44 34.62
N PHE A 531 17.16 -3.37 35.55
CA PHE A 531 18.53 -3.81 35.90
C PHE A 531 18.66 -5.30 36.23
N GLU A 532 18.16 -6.19 35.36
CA GLU A 532 18.45 -7.63 35.45
C GLU A 532 19.29 -8.11 34.25
N PRO A 533 20.47 -8.73 34.44
CA PRO A 533 21.27 -9.25 33.34
C PRO A 533 20.65 -10.53 32.75
N VAL A 534 20.64 -10.61 31.42
CA VAL A 534 20.09 -11.71 30.62
C VAL A 534 20.96 -12.97 30.79
N ARG A 535 20.37 -14.08 31.26
CA ARG A 535 20.97 -15.42 31.11
C ARG A 535 20.61 -15.97 29.73
N MET A 536 21.62 -16.21 28.91
CA MET A 536 21.47 -16.92 27.63
C MET A 536 21.13 -18.41 27.88
N PRO A 537 20.25 -19.04 27.08
CA PRO A 537 20.03 -20.48 27.15
C PRO A 537 21.29 -21.23 26.72
N VAL A 538 21.68 -22.26 27.46
CA VAL A 538 22.76 -23.18 27.10
C VAL A 538 22.17 -24.32 26.25
N ASP A 539 22.82 -24.62 25.12
CA ASP A 539 22.46 -25.73 24.22
C ASP A 539 22.46 -27.10 24.93
N PRO A 540 21.49 -28.00 24.64
CA PRO A 540 21.45 -29.32 25.24
C PRO A 540 22.29 -30.31 24.42
N ALA A 541 23.60 -30.40 24.71
CA ALA A 541 24.43 -31.51 24.28
C ALA A 541 25.67 -31.65 25.16
N ASP A 542 25.57 -32.35 26.30
CA ASP A 542 26.60 -33.27 26.79
C ASP A 542 26.09 -34.10 28.00
N ASP A 543 25.74 -35.37 27.77
CA ASP A 543 25.45 -36.36 28.81
C ASP A 543 26.78 -36.97 29.28
N SER A 544 27.44 -36.38 30.28
CA SER A 544 28.58 -37.05 30.95
C SER A 544 29.00 -36.47 32.31
N VAL A 545 28.10 -36.31 33.29
CA VAL A 545 28.52 -36.09 34.71
C VAL A 545 27.55 -36.77 35.71
N PRO A 546 28.02 -37.58 36.68
CA PRO A 546 27.15 -38.26 37.65
C PRO A 546 26.68 -37.32 38.78
N PRO A 547 25.53 -37.60 39.42
CA PRO A 547 24.91 -36.69 40.37
C PRO A 547 25.61 -36.68 41.75
N PRO A 548 25.63 -35.53 42.46
CA PRO A 548 26.12 -35.45 43.84
C PRO A 548 25.06 -35.93 44.86
N PRO A 549 25.49 -36.32 46.09
CA PRO A 549 24.65 -37.00 47.06
C PRO A 549 23.70 -36.05 47.81
N SER A 550 22.56 -36.60 48.21
CA SER A 550 21.48 -35.98 48.99
C SER A 550 21.70 -36.09 50.51
N GLU A 551 21.46 -35.02 51.27
CA GLU A 551 21.07 -35.01 52.69
C GLU A 551 20.91 -33.55 53.22
N PRO A 552 20.27 -33.27 54.38
CA PRO A 552 18.89 -33.62 54.77
C PRO A 552 18.08 -32.39 55.27
N ASP A 553 16.77 -32.59 55.44
CA ASP A 553 15.78 -31.68 56.03
C ASP A 553 15.97 -31.51 57.56
N PRO A 554 15.69 -30.33 58.13
CA PRO A 554 15.12 -30.33 59.47
C PRO A 554 14.01 -29.28 59.68
N GLY A 555 12.81 -29.78 59.97
CA GLY A 555 11.86 -29.11 60.85
C GLY A 555 12.13 -29.38 62.33
N GLN A 556 11.67 -28.45 63.17
CA GLN A 556 11.42 -28.50 64.62
C GLN A 556 12.45 -27.95 65.64
N GLN A 557 12.00 -26.86 66.28
CA GLN A 557 11.91 -26.62 67.73
C GLN A 557 13.07 -26.01 68.56
N SER A 558 12.78 -24.79 69.09
CA SER A 558 12.74 -24.44 70.54
C SER A 558 13.81 -23.48 71.14
N ARG A 559 13.30 -22.28 71.49
CA ARG A 559 13.37 -21.51 72.77
C ARG A 559 14.67 -20.89 73.35
N TYR A 560 14.40 -19.72 73.97
CA TYR A 560 15.12 -18.90 74.97
C TYR A 560 16.17 -17.92 74.44
N GLY A 561 16.22 -16.62 74.81
CA GLY A 561 15.42 -15.81 75.74
C GLY A 561 15.91 -14.33 75.79
N ARG A 562 14.98 -13.41 76.11
CA ARG A 562 15.05 -12.11 76.87
C ARG A 562 16.42 -11.43 77.12
N THR A 563 16.67 -10.11 77.14
CA THR A 563 15.96 -8.78 77.19
C THR A 563 17.10 -7.68 77.29
N PRO A 564 16.92 -6.39 77.68
CA PRO A 564 16.41 -5.21 76.93
C PRO A 564 17.33 -3.93 76.98
N HIS A 565 16.97 -2.90 76.17
CA HIS A 565 17.19 -1.40 76.20
C HIS A 565 18.07 -0.69 77.28
N PRO A 566 18.68 0.51 77.05
CA PRO A 566 17.98 1.76 76.64
C PRO A 566 18.82 2.83 75.82
N PRO A 567 18.29 4.06 75.55
CA PRO A 567 18.67 4.94 74.42
C PRO A 567 19.48 6.21 74.81
N GLN A 568 20.00 6.95 73.82
CA GLN A 568 20.28 8.40 73.93
C GLN A 568 20.53 9.06 72.55
N SER A 569 19.78 10.14 72.25
CA SER A 569 20.07 11.21 71.26
C SER A 569 20.71 12.40 71.99
N PRO A 570 20.88 13.64 71.43
CA PRO A 570 21.18 14.14 70.07
C PRO A 570 22.39 15.13 70.06
N GLY A 571 22.80 15.68 68.91
CA GLY A 571 23.72 16.84 68.87
C GLY A 571 24.22 17.32 67.50
N GLU A 572 23.57 18.38 67.00
CA GLU A 572 24.02 19.46 66.07
C GLU A 572 25.39 20.11 66.47
N PRO A 573 26.03 21.06 65.73
CA PRO A 573 25.46 22.18 64.92
C PRO A 573 26.24 22.48 63.60
N ARG A 574 25.95 23.45 62.73
CA ARG A 574 25.19 24.72 62.77
C ARG A 574 24.85 25.14 61.34
#